data_AF-A0A068VMX9-F1
#
_entry.id   AF-A0A068VMX9-F1
#
_cell.length_a   1.000
_cell.length_b   1.000
_cell.length_c   1.000
_cell.angle_alpha   90.00
_cell.angle_beta   90.00
_cell.angle_gamma   90.00
#
_symmetry.space_group_name_H-M   'P 1'
#
loop_
_entity.id
_entity.type
_entity.pdbx_description
1 polymer ?
#
loop_
_entity_poly.entity_id
_entity_poly.type
_entity_poly.pdbx_seq_one_letter_code
_entity_poly.pdbx_strand_id
1 'polypeptide(L)'
;MANPPNVELEAAKFLHKLIQDSTDEPTKLATKLYVILQHMKSSGKENSMPYQVISRAMETVIKQNGLDIEALMSSRLPLAAGPQAGESGSSHVAGTPTVKLVVQRV
;
A
#
# COMPACT_ATOMS: atom_id res chain seq x y z
N MET A 1 34.42 7.78 2.77
CA MET A 1 33.13 7.05 2.61
C MET A 1 32.43 7.10 3.97
N ALA A 2 31.21 7.63 4.07
CA ALA A 2 30.43 7.53 5.31
C ALA A 2 30.19 6.04 5.62
N ASN A 3 30.36 5.64 6.88
CA ASN A 3 30.25 4.24 7.27
C ASN A 3 28.77 3.79 7.16
N PRO A 4 28.41 2.83 6.29
CA PRO A 4 27.02 2.38 6.10
C PRO A 4 26.27 1.99 7.39
N PRO A 5 26.91 1.32 8.38
CA PRO A 5 26.28 1.00 9.67
C PRO A 5 25.81 2.24 10.44
N ASN A 6 26.49 3.37 10.28
CA ASN A 6 26.10 4.62 10.94
C ASN A 6 24.78 5.16 10.36
N VAL A 7 24.61 5.08 9.04
CA VAL A 7 23.39 5.55 8.37
C VAL A 7 22.18 4.70 8.77
N GLU A 8 22.36 3.40 8.94
CA GLU A 8 21.30 2.48 9.37
C GLU A 8 20.82 2.80 10.79
N LEU A 9 21.78 2.98 11.69
CA LEU A 9 21.50 3.27 13.09
C LEU A 9 20.77 4.62 13.24
N GLU A 10 21.22 5.66 12.52
CA GLU A 10 20.59 6.97 12.58
C GLU A 10 19.18 6.94 11.97
N ALA A 11 18.97 6.22 10.88
CA ALA A 11 17.65 6.05 10.29
C ALA A 11 16.69 5.29 11.24
N ALA A 12 17.17 4.24 11.91
CA ALA A 12 16.39 3.51 12.91
C ALA A 12 16.02 4.39 14.11
N LYS A 13 16.97 5.18 14.63
CA LYS A 13 16.70 6.14 15.71
C LYS A 13 15.68 7.19 15.29
N PHE A 14 15.81 7.72 14.08
CA PHE A 14 14.85 8.70 13.54
C PHE A 14 13.45 8.10 13.45
N LEU A 15 13.29 6.89 12.92
CA LEU A 15 11.99 6.22 12.85
C LEU A 15 11.42 5.90 14.23
N HIS A 16 12.24 5.48 15.19
CA HIS A 16 11.78 5.28 16.57
C HIS A 16 11.24 6.58 17.18
N LYS A 17 11.96 7.69 17.00
CA LYS A 17 11.48 9.00 17.46
C LYS A 17 10.18 9.38 16.76
N LEU A 18 10.08 9.18 15.45
CA LEU A 18 8.86 9.48 14.68
C LEU A 18 7.67 8.63 15.16
N ILE A 19 7.89 7.36 15.50
CA ILE A 19 6.85 6.49 16.07
C ILE A 19 6.39 7.02 17.43
N GLN A 20 7.33 7.39 18.31
CA GLN A 20 7.01 7.92 19.64
C GLN A 20 6.29 9.26 19.59
N ASP A 21 6.69 10.13 18.66
CA ASP A 21 6.11 11.46 18.47
C ASP A 21 4.82 11.42 17.62
N SER A 22 4.47 10.27 17.04
CA SER A 22 3.30 10.14 16.17
C SER A 22 2.01 10.31 16.97
N THR A 23 1.13 11.17 16.47
CA THR A 23 -0.24 11.34 16.99
C THR A 23 -1.25 10.44 16.28
N ASP A 24 -0.82 9.62 15.33
CA ASP A 24 -1.68 8.65 14.66
C ASP A 24 -2.03 7.50 15.62
N GLU A 25 -3.25 6.98 15.50
CA GLU A 25 -3.60 5.68 16.09
C GLU A 25 -2.62 4.58 15.63
N PRO A 26 -2.15 3.68 16.51
CA PRO A 26 -1.15 2.67 16.17
C PRO A 26 -1.48 1.85 14.92
N THR A 27 -2.76 1.46 14.76
CA THR A 27 -3.23 0.72 13.58
C THR A 27 -3.10 1.54 12.30
N LYS A 28 -3.37 2.85 12.34
CA LYS A 28 -3.21 3.74 11.18
C LYS A 28 -1.74 3.92 10.82
N LEU A 29 -0.88 4.10 11.82
CA LEU A 29 0.56 4.19 11.61
C LEU A 29 1.13 2.89 11.00
N ALA A 30 0.80 1.74 11.56
CA ALA A 30 1.19 0.43 11.04
C ALA A 30 0.68 0.22 9.60
N THR A 31 -0.55 0.67 9.31
CA THR A 31 -1.12 0.62 7.96
C THR A 31 -0.30 1.47 6.98
N LYS A 32 0.08 2.70 7.33
CA LYS A 32 0.91 3.55 6.46
C LYS A 32 2.26 2.90 6.15
N LEU A 33 2.96 2.40 7.17
CA LEU A 33 4.24 1.70 7.01
C LEU A 33 4.10 0.48 6.09
N TYR A 34 3.03 -0.30 6.25
CA TYR A 34 2.76 -1.41 5.36
C TYR A 34 2.47 -0.97 3.91
N VAL A 35 1.79 0.17 3.66
CA VAL A 35 1.58 0.66 2.27
C VAL A 35 2.94 0.80 1.60
N ILE A 36 3.85 1.45 2.32
CA ILE A 36 5.19 1.77 1.83
C ILE A 36 5.95 0.48 1.55
N LEU A 37 5.94 -0.49 2.48
CA LEU A 37 6.58 -1.78 2.27
C LEU A 37 6.03 -2.52 1.05
N GLN A 38 4.70 -2.56 0.87
CA GLN A 38 4.11 -3.21 -0.31
C GLN A 38 4.52 -2.52 -1.61
N HIS A 39 4.48 -1.19 -1.66
CA HIS A 39 4.93 -0.44 -2.83
C HIS A 39 6.41 -0.68 -3.14
N MET A 40 7.26 -0.72 -2.12
CA MET A 40 8.67 -1.02 -2.27
C MET A 40 8.89 -2.45 -2.78
N LYS A 41 8.13 -3.40 -2.26
CA LYS A 41 8.18 -4.80 -2.69
C LYS A 41 7.77 -4.95 -4.15
N SER A 42 6.63 -4.37 -4.56
CA SER A 42 6.17 -4.40 -5.95
C SER A 42 7.13 -3.70 -6.92
N SER A 43 7.94 -2.77 -6.42
CA SER A 43 8.97 -2.06 -7.19
C SER A 43 10.34 -2.77 -7.18
N GLY A 44 10.44 -3.98 -6.62
CA GLY A 44 11.68 -4.76 -6.56
C GLY A 44 12.72 -4.25 -5.56
N LYS A 45 12.33 -3.40 -4.60
CA LYS A 45 13.23 -2.77 -3.61
C LYS A 45 13.21 -3.44 -2.24
N GLU A 46 12.74 -4.69 -2.14
CA GLU A 46 12.63 -5.41 -0.85
C GLU A 46 13.99 -5.72 -0.18
N ASN A 47 15.07 -5.80 -0.98
CA ASN A 47 16.43 -5.96 -0.45
C ASN A 47 17.12 -4.63 -0.12
N SER A 48 16.43 -3.50 -0.31
CA SER A 48 17.01 -2.18 -0.07
C SER A 48 17.06 -1.85 1.42
N MET A 49 18.06 -1.06 1.79
CA MET A 49 18.21 -0.57 3.16
C MET A 49 16.98 0.19 3.69
N PRO A 50 16.32 1.10 2.92
CA PRO A 50 15.09 1.73 3.39
C PRO A 50 13.97 0.73 3.68
N TYR A 51 13.84 -0.34 2.90
CA TYR A 51 12.83 -1.37 3.13
C TYR A 51 13.06 -2.06 4.49
N GLN A 52 14.30 -2.48 4.78
CA GLN A 52 14.64 -3.14 6.04
C GLN A 52 14.38 -2.22 7.24
N VAL A 53 14.77 -0.94 7.14
CA VAL A 53 14.58 0.04 8.21
C VAL A 53 13.10 0.31 8.47
N ILE A 54 12.28 0.47 7.42
CA ILE A 54 10.83 0.65 7.54
C ILE A 54 10.15 -0.62 8.07
N SER A 55 10.62 -1.81 7.67
CA SER A 55 10.09 -3.09 8.14
C SER A 55 10.24 -3.24 9.65
N ARG A 56 11.43 -2.91 10.19
CA ARG A 56 11.68 -2.93 11.65
C ARG A 56 10.86 -1.88 12.40
N ALA A 57 10.65 -0.71 11.80
CA ALA A 57 9.77 0.32 12.37
C ALA A 57 8.32 -0.19 12.46
N MET A 58 7.81 -0.84 11.42
CA MET A 58 6.47 -1.44 11.44
C MET A 58 6.33 -2.54 12.50
N GLU A 59 7.31 -3.45 12.58
CA GLU A 59 7.37 -4.49 13.62
C GLU A 59 7.34 -3.90 15.03
N THR A 60 8.04 -2.77 15.23
CA THR A 60 8.06 -2.05 16.51
C THR A 60 6.68 -1.50 16.88
N VAL A 61 5.98 -0.85 15.94
CA VAL A 61 4.62 -0.35 16.18
C VAL A 61 3.67 -1.49 16.55
N ILE A 62 3.76 -2.62 15.86
CA ILE A 62 2.95 -3.81 16.14
C ILE A 62 3.22 -4.33 17.55
N LYS A 63 4.50 -4.56 17.88
CA LYS A 63 4.91 -5.16 19.16
C LYS A 63 4.59 -4.26 20.35
N GLN A 64 4.82 -2.96 20.23
CA GLN A 64 4.58 -2.01 21.33
C GLN A 64 3.09 -1.82 21.63
N ASN A 65 2.22 -1.98 20.63
CA ASN A 65 0.78 -1.71 20.76
C ASN A 65 -0.07 -2.98 20.75
N GLY A 66 0.54 -4.17 20.73
CA GLY A 66 -0.16 -5.45 20.73
C GLY A 66 -1.09 -5.64 19.52
N LEU A 67 -0.69 -5.13 18.35
CA LEU A 67 -1.53 -5.21 17.15
C LEU A 67 -1.53 -6.63 16.58
N ASP A 68 -2.68 -7.08 16.12
CA ASP A 68 -2.78 -8.30 15.33
C ASP A 68 -2.37 -8.03 13.87
N ILE A 69 -1.30 -8.71 13.45
CA ILE A 69 -0.76 -8.62 12.10
C ILE A 69 -1.77 -9.15 11.07
N GLU A 70 -2.49 -10.21 11.41
CA GLU A 70 -3.45 -10.84 10.50
C GLU A 70 -4.64 -9.92 10.24
N ALA A 71 -5.19 -9.30 11.28
CA ALA A 71 -6.21 -8.26 11.16
C ALA A 71 -5.71 -7.04 10.35
N LEU A 72 -4.48 -6.59 10.59
CA LEU A 72 -3.88 -5.46 9.86
C LEU A 72 -3.75 -5.75 8.36
N MET A 73 -3.32 -6.97 7.99
CA MET A 73 -3.21 -7.40 6.60
C MET A 73 -4.59 -7.60 5.96
N SER A 74 -5.56 -8.12 6.70
CA SER A 74 -6.92 -8.35 6.22
C SER A 74 -7.69 -7.06 5.95
N SER A 75 -7.48 -6.02 6.77
CA SER A 75 -8.06 -4.67 6.58
C SER A 75 -7.68 -4.02 5.25
N ARG A 76 -6.63 -4.51 4.59
CA ARG A 76 -6.11 -3.99 3.31
C ARG A 76 -6.59 -4.72 2.09
N LEU A 77 -7.32 -5.82 2.26
CA LEU A 77 -8.09 -6.34 1.15
C LEU A 77 -9.06 -5.22 0.77
N PRO A 78 -9.11 -4.77 -0.50
CA PRO A 78 -10.21 -3.94 -0.92
C PRO A 78 -11.47 -4.71 -0.49
N LEU A 79 -12.36 -4.04 0.25
CA LEU A 79 -13.67 -4.57 0.54
C LEU A 79 -14.29 -4.84 -0.83
N ALA A 80 -14.15 -6.06 -1.34
CA ALA A 80 -14.81 -6.50 -2.55
C ALA A 80 -16.28 -6.61 -2.15
N ALA A 81 -16.95 -5.46 -2.13
CA ALA A 81 -18.40 -5.39 -2.20
C ALA A 81 -18.78 -6.23 -3.43
N GLY A 82 -19.66 -7.21 -3.18
CA GLY A 82 -20.02 -8.26 -4.12
C GLY A 82 -20.61 -7.76 -5.45
N PRO A 83 -21.02 -8.69 -6.33
CA PRO A 83 -21.40 -8.37 -7.70
C PRO A 83 -22.51 -7.31 -7.70
N GLN A 84 -22.22 -6.12 -8.21
CA GLN A 84 -23.25 -5.14 -8.51
C GLN A 84 -24.03 -5.64 -9.73
N ALA A 85 -25.00 -6.51 -9.45
CA ALA A 85 -26.08 -6.83 -10.35
C ALA A 85 -27.11 -5.70 -10.33
N GLY A 86 -27.44 -5.17 -11.52
CA GLY A 86 -28.57 -4.28 -11.79
C GLY A 86 -28.30 -2.81 -11.42
N GLU A 87 -28.63 -1.81 -12.22
CA GLU A 87 -29.43 -1.74 -13.45
C GLU A 87 -29.31 -0.32 -14.06
N SER A 88 -29.42 -0.28 -15.39
CA SER A 88 -29.93 0.78 -16.26
C SER A 88 -29.94 2.26 -15.82
N GLY A 89 -29.17 3.06 -16.54
CA GLY A 89 -29.32 4.52 -16.62
C GLY A 89 -28.80 5.04 -17.96
N SER A 90 -29.67 5.01 -18.98
CA SER A 90 -29.45 5.53 -20.33
C SER A 90 -28.99 7.00 -20.36
N SER A 91 -27.92 7.29 -21.11
CA SER A 91 -27.87 8.45 -22.03
C SER A 91 -26.71 8.31 -23.03
N HIS A 92 -27.10 8.13 -24.30
CA HIS A 92 -26.29 8.31 -25.49
C HIS A 92 -25.74 9.74 -25.60
N VAL A 93 -24.56 9.86 -26.25
CA VAL A 93 -23.97 10.98 -27.05
C VAL A 93 -22.52 11.22 -26.60
N ALA A 94 -21.45 11.28 -27.40
CA ALA A 94 -21.12 11.20 -28.82
C ALA A 94 -19.74 10.47 -28.88
N GLY A 95 -19.39 9.60 -29.82
CA GLY A 95 -19.36 9.83 -31.25
C GLY A 95 -17.91 9.95 -31.74
N THR A 96 -17.16 8.84 -31.84
CA THR A 96 -15.95 8.76 -32.68
C THR A 96 -16.05 7.52 -33.58
N PRO A 97 -16.02 7.65 -34.92
CA PRO A 97 -16.22 6.52 -35.81
C PRO A 97 -14.90 5.77 -36.02
N THR A 98 -14.77 4.56 -35.47
CA THR A 98 -13.86 3.56 -36.03
C THR A 98 -14.67 2.59 -36.86
N VAL A 99 -14.57 2.80 -38.17
CA VAL A 99 -15.03 1.92 -39.25
C VAL A 99 -14.54 0.48 -39.02
N LYS A 100 -15.48 -0.44 -38.78
CA LYS A 100 -15.30 -1.85 -39.11
C LYS A 100 -16.40 -2.32 -40.04
N LEU A 101 -16.01 -2.38 -41.30
CA LEU A 101 -16.63 -3.13 -42.37
C LEU A 101 -16.77 -4.60 -41.94
N VAL A 102 -17.99 -5.10 -41.83
CA VAL A 102 -18.27 -6.53 -42.02
C VAL A 102 -19.46 -6.67 -42.96
N VAL A 103 -19.15 -7.16 -44.16
CA VAL A 103 -20.12 -7.60 -45.16
C VAL A 103 -20.55 -9.00 -44.75
N GLN A 104 -21.85 -9.23 -44.52
CA GLN A 104 -22.41 -10.58 -44.53
C GLN A 104 -23.82 -10.60 -45.15
N ARG A 105 -23.84 -11.16 -46.37
CA ARG A 105 -24.91 -11.78 -47.15
C ARG A 105 -26.30 -11.95 -46.50
N VAL A 106 -27.33 -11.64 -47.28
CA VAL A 106 -28.28 -12.64 -47.82
C VAL A 106 -28.60 -12.28 -49.26
#